data_AF-A0A073KBH2-F1
#
_entry.id   AF-A0A073KBH2-F1
#
_cell.length_a   1.000
_cell.length_b   1.000
_cell.length_c   1.000
_cell.angle_alpha   90.00
_cell.angle_beta   90.00
_cell.angle_gamma   90.00
#
_symmetry.space_group_name_H-M   'P 1'
#
loop_
_entity.id
_entity.type
_entity.pdbx_description
1 polymer ?
#
loop_
_entity_poly.entity_id
_entity_poly.type
_entity_poly.pdbx_seq_one_letter_code
_entity_poly.pdbx_strand_id
1 'polypeptide(L)'
;MMNKKVNRLEKIVARYNDSYNRFDWETGLYENMEWKACAVQGKKLIMQLIGEMDRKELVAVNIFSLFVNKENWIPHPEKDIRGDGFGNLFHEAVNKLGVPFNLRDNGYGGKTYTLT
;
A
#
# COMPACT_ATOMS: atom_id res chain seq x y z
N MET A 1 16.91 -13.99 -2.33
CA MET A 1 17.39 -12.69 -1.83
C MET A 1 16.23 -11.73 -1.81
N MET A 2 15.85 -11.22 -0.64
CA MET A 2 14.77 -10.24 -0.52
C MET A 2 15.20 -8.92 -1.19
N ASN A 3 14.35 -8.36 -2.05
CA ASN A 3 14.67 -7.20 -2.88
C ASN A 3 15.06 -6.00 -1.98
N LYS A 4 16.26 -5.41 -2.17
CA LYS A 4 16.76 -4.27 -1.36
C LYS A 4 15.75 -3.12 -1.25
N LYS A 5 14.93 -2.91 -2.28
CA LYS A 5 13.88 -1.89 -2.30
C LYS A 5 12.66 -2.26 -1.43
N VAL A 6 12.29 -3.54 -1.35
CA VAL A 6 11.23 -4.03 -0.45
C VAL A 6 11.66 -3.87 1.01
N ASN A 7 12.89 -4.25 1.36
CA ASN A 7 13.42 -4.02 2.72
C ASN A 7 13.43 -2.54 3.09
N ARG A 8 13.68 -1.65 2.12
CA ARG A 8 13.58 -0.21 2.33
C ARG A 8 12.13 0.23 2.56
N LEU A 9 11.17 -0.32 1.81
CA LEU A 9 9.75 -0.05 2.01
C LEU A 9 9.29 -0.48 3.41
N GLU A 10 9.69 -1.65 3.88
CA GLU A 10 9.39 -2.13 5.24
C GLU A 10 9.93 -1.19 6.33
N LYS A 11 11.16 -0.67 6.15
CA LYS A 11 11.73 0.34 7.06
C LYS A 11 10.94 1.64 7.07
N ILE A 12 10.46 2.09 5.90
CA ILE A 12 9.60 3.28 5.79
C ILE A 12 8.27 3.04 6.51
N VAL A 13 7.67 1.87 6.33
CA VAL A 13 6.40 1.48 6.96
C VAL A 13 6.53 1.36 8.48
N ALA A 14 7.65 0.82 8.97
CA ALA A 14 7.92 0.77 10.40
C ALA A 14 7.99 2.18 11.02
N ARG A 15 8.70 3.12 10.36
CA ARG A 15 8.74 4.52 10.78
C ARG A 15 7.39 5.22 10.68
N TYR A 16 6.62 4.92 9.63
CA TYR A 16 5.26 5.40 9.48
C TYR A 16 4.41 5.01 10.69
N ASN A 17 4.36 3.72 11.04
CA ASN A 17 3.54 3.21 12.14
C ASN A 17 3.98 3.80 13.49
N ASP A 18 5.28 3.85 13.74
CA ASP A 18 5.87 4.42 14.95
C ASP A 18 5.53 5.91 15.11
N SER A 19 5.68 6.71 14.04
CA SER A 19 5.31 8.13 14.05
C SER A 19 3.79 8.34 14.12
N TYR A 20 2.99 7.54 13.43
CA TYR A 20 1.53 7.65 13.43
C TYR A 20 0.94 7.36 14.81
N ASN A 21 1.47 6.37 15.52
CA ASN A 21 1.01 6.01 16.86
C ASN A 21 1.36 7.04 17.94
N ARG A 22 2.41 7.84 17.73
CA ARG A 22 2.76 8.97 18.60
C ARG A 22 2.00 10.26 18.27
N PHE A 23 1.21 10.28 17.21
CA PHE A 23 0.52 11.48 16.77
C PHE A 23 -0.64 11.82 17.70
N ASP A 24 -0.63 13.02 18.25
CA ASP A 24 -1.73 13.58 19.03
C ASP A 24 -2.80 14.14 18.08
N TRP A 25 -3.92 13.42 18.02
CA TRP A 25 -5.07 13.75 17.17
C TRP A 25 -5.92 14.90 17.71
N GLU A 26 -5.84 15.20 19.01
CA GLU A 26 -6.65 16.25 19.66
C GLU A 26 -6.01 17.62 19.48
N THR A 27 -4.69 17.71 19.62
CA THR A 27 -3.98 19.00 19.58
C THR A 27 -3.39 19.32 18.22
N GLY A 28 -3.15 18.33 17.36
CA GLY A 28 -2.52 18.52 16.06
C GLY A 28 -1.12 19.14 16.12
N LEU A 29 -0.47 19.17 17.30
CA LEU A 29 0.79 19.86 17.56
C LEU A 29 2.02 19.13 16.95
N TYR A 30 2.22 19.44 15.68
CA TYR A 30 3.43 19.75 14.88
C TYR A 30 4.84 19.19 15.08
N GLU A 31 5.16 18.25 15.97
CA GLU A 31 6.56 17.75 15.99
C GLU A 31 6.89 16.63 15.00
N ASN A 32 5.92 15.96 14.37
CA ASN A 32 6.26 15.01 13.32
C ASN A 32 5.13 14.75 12.33
N MET A 33 5.12 15.51 11.22
CA MET A 33 4.56 15.04 9.94
C MET A 33 5.38 13.89 9.33
N GLU A 34 6.22 13.22 10.11
CA GLU A 34 7.05 12.09 9.70
C GLU A 34 6.20 10.95 9.13
N TRP A 35 5.04 10.64 9.72
CA TRP A 35 4.13 9.65 9.13
C TRP A 35 3.65 10.07 7.73
N LYS A 36 3.30 11.35 7.51
CA LYS A 36 2.93 11.86 6.17
C LYS A 36 4.11 11.77 5.21
N ALA A 37 5.31 12.17 5.65
CA ALA A 37 6.52 12.08 4.85
C ALA A 37 6.86 10.63 4.48
N CYS A 38 6.70 9.70 5.41
CA CYS A 38 6.87 8.26 5.19
C CYS A 38 5.85 7.73 4.18
N ALA A 39 4.58 8.12 4.27
CA ALA A 39 3.57 7.74 3.28
C ALA A 39 3.92 8.23 1.87
N VAL A 40 4.37 9.50 1.74
CA VAL A 40 4.80 10.06 0.46
C VAL A 40 6.03 9.31 -0.09
N GLN A 41 7.02 9.03 0.75
CA GLN A 41 8.23 8.30 0.35
C GLN A 41 7.92 6.85 -0.05
N GLY A 42 7.09 6.16 0.74
CA GLY A 42 6.65 4.79 0.47
C GLY A 42 5.89 4.69 -0.84
N LYS A 43 4.93 5.60 -1.08
CA LYS A 43 4.19 5.70 -2.35
C LYS A 43 5.14 5.86 -3.54
N LYS A 44 6.08 6.80 -3.47
CA LYS A 44 7.08 7.03 -4.54
C LYS A 44 7.93 5.78 -4.80
N LEU A 45 8.40 5.11 -3.74
CA LEU A 45 9.20 3.89 -3.86
C LEU A 45 8.40 2.74 -4.49
N ILE A 46 7.13 2.59 -4.16
CA ILE A 46 6.24 1.60 -4.77
C ILE A 46 6.04 1.93 -6.25
N MET A 47 5.75 3.18 -6.61
CA MET A 47 5.60 3.59 -8.01
C MET A 47 6.85 3.28 -8.85
N GLN A 48 8.05 3.51 -8.29
CA GLN A 48 9.31 3.13 -8.91
C GLN A 48 9.48 1.61 -9.10
N LEU A 49 8.88 0.79 -8.24
CA LEU A 49 8.96 -0.66 -8.30
C LEU A 49 7.97 -1.26 -9.31
N ILE A 50 6.77 -0.68 -9.42
CA ILE A 50 5.69 -1.20 -10.28
C ILE A 50 5.63 -0.50 -11.65
N GLY A 51 6.50 0.49 -11.86
CA GLY A 51 6.66 1.33 -13.06
C GLY A 51 5.82 2.60 -12.97
N GLU A 52 6.43 3.79 -13.05
CA GLU A 52 5.80 5.10 -12.86
C GLU A 52 4.80 5.44 -14.00
N MET A 53 3.50 5.54 -13.69
CA MET A 53 2.44 6.06 -14.57
C MET A 53 1.33 6.70 -13.73
N ASP A 54 0.65 7.75 -14.22
CA ASP A 54 -0.39 8.49 -13.48
C ASP A 54 -1.52 7.58 -12.94
N ARG A 55 -1.93 6.57 -13.72
CA ARG A 55 -2.97 5.60 -13.32
C ARG A 55 -2.56 4.69 -12.15
N LYS A 56 -1.29 4.70 -11.74
CA LYS A 56 -0.75 3.82 -10.70
C LYS A 56 -0.57 4.48 -9.35
N GLU A 57 -0.89 5.77 -9.21
CA GLU A 57 -0.80 6.44 -7.92
C GLU A 57 -1.75 5.82 -6.89
N LEU A 58 -3.02 5.60 -7.27
CA LEU A 58 -4.01 4.97 -6.40
C LEU A 58 -3.65 3.52 -6.04
N VAL A 59 -3.04 2.79 -7.00
CA VAL A 59 -2.51 1.44 -6.75
C VAL A 59 -1.37 1.51 -5.73
N ALA A 60 -0.44 2.45 -5.88
CA ALA A 60 0.67 2.62 -4.96
C ALA A 60 0.22 3.00 -3.54
N VAL A 61 -0.82 3.84 -3.41
CA VAL A 61 -1.44 4.15 -2.11
C VAL A 61 -2.02 2.90 -1.46
N ASN A 62 -2.77 2.10 -2.20
CA ASN A 62 -3.37 0.86 -1.67
C ASN A 62 -2.31 -0.18 -1.31
N ILE A 63 -1.24 -0.29 -2.08
CA ILE A 63 -0.12 -1.17 -1.75
C ILE A 63 0.56 -0.67 -0.48
N PHE A 64 0.78 0.65 -0.32
CA PHE A 64 1.33 1.18 0.92
C PHE A 64 0.46 0.80 2.13
N SER A 65 -0.87 0.93 2.00
CA SER A 65 -1.81 0.48 3.02
C SER A 65 -1.74 -1.03 3.28
N LEU A 66 -1.55 -1.86 2.26
CA LEU A 66 -1.32 -3.31 2.42
C LEU A 66 -0.08 -3.59 3.28
N PHE A 67 1.01 -2.84 3.11
CA PHE A 67 2.20 -3.02 3.97
C PHE A 67 1.99 -2.53 5.40
N VAL A 68 1.26 -1.42 5.57
CA VAL A 68 0.93 -0.85 6.88
C VAL A 68 0.04 -1.79 7.69
N ASN A 69 -1.05 -2.26 7.09
CA ASN A 69 -2.08 -3.07 7.76
C ASN A 69 -1.82 -4.57 7.69
N LYS A 70 -0.85 -5.00 6.87
CA LYS A 70 -0.64 -6.40 6.45
C LYS A 70 -1.82 -7.03 5.71
N GLU A 71 -2.88 -6.28 5.48
CA GLU A 71 -4.08 -6.69 4.76
C GLU A 71 -4.64 -5.53 3.93
N ASN A 72 -5.20 -5.84 2.75
CA ASN A 72 -5.99 -4.90 1.98
C ASN A 72 -7.14 -5.63 1.26
N TRP A 73 -8.33 -5.04 1.30
CA TRP A 73 -9.52 -5.52 0.62
C TRP A 73 -9.81 -4.67 -0.62
N ILE A 74 -9.94 -5.36 -1.76
CA ILE A 74 -10.36 -4.78 -3.03
C ILE A 74 -11.82 -5.20 -3.28
N PRO A 75 -12.77 -4.26 -3.34
CA PRO A 75 -14.18 -4.56 -3.52
C PRO A 75 -14.50 -5.04 -4.95
N HIS A 76 -15.77 -5.42 -5.16
CA HIS A 76 -16.27 -5.85 -6.47
C HIS A 76 -16.03 -4.80 -7.57
N PRO A 77 -15.60 -5.18 -8.79
CA PRO A 77 -15.36 -4.25 -9.89
C PRO A 77 -16.58 -3.34 -10.22
N GLU A 78 -17.79 -3.90 -10.26
CA GLU A 78 -19.02 -3.14 -10.53
C GLU A 78 -19.43 -2.16 -9.40
N LYS A 79 -18.78 -2.22 -8.24
CA LYS A 79 -19.03 -1.33 -7.10
C LYS A 79 -17.88 -0.32 -6.89
N ASP A 80 -16.87 -0.32 -7.75
CA ASP A 80 -15.61 0.35 -7.45
C ASP A 80 -15.55 1.80 -7.95
N ILE A 81 -15.30 2.73 -7.03
CA ILE A 81 -15.03 4.15 -7.29
C ILE A 81 -13.61 4.32 -7.87
N ARG A 82 -12.77 3.28 -7.79
CA ARG A 82 -11.35 3.29 -8.19
C ARG A 82 -11.13 3.08 -9.69
N GLY A 83 -12.21 2.84 -10.44
CA GLY A 83 -12.22 2.70 -11.90
C GLY A 83 -11.95 1.28 -12.40
N ASP A 84 -12.37 1.03 -13.64
CA ASP A 84 -12.26 -0.27 -14.28
C ASP A 84 -10.79 -0.76 -14.33
N GLY A 85 -10.60 -2.03 -13.99
CA GLY A 85 -9.28 -2.67 -14.03
C GLY A 85 -8.34 -2.38 -12.86
N PHE A 86 -8.76 -1.59 -11.86
CA PHE A 86 -7.97 -1.33 -10.65
C PHE A 86 -7.49 -2.63 -9.97
N GLY A 87 -8.40 -3.60 -9.77
CA GLY A 87 -8.06 -4.87 -9.12
C GLY A 87 -6.98 -5.67 -9.87
N ASN A 88 -7.01 -5.66 -11.20
CA ASN A 88 -5.98 -6.32 -12.02
C ASN A 88 -4.64 -5.59 -11.92
N LEU A 89 -4.64 -4.26 -12.01
CA LEU A 89 -3.44 -3.44 -11.84
C LEU A 89 -2.83 -3.62 -10.45
N PHE A 90 -3.66 -3.69 -9.40
CA PHE A 90 -3.24 -3.96 -8.04
C PHE A 90 -2.58 -5.33 -7.93
N HIS A 91 -3.22 -6.38 -8.46
CA HIS A 91 -2.68 -7.74 -8.44
C HIS A 91 -1.33 -7.84 -9.15
N GLU A 92 -1.21 -7.30 -10.36
CA GLU A 92 0.04 -7.26 -11.12
C GLU A 92 1.13 -6.50 -10.36
N ALA A 93 0.78 -5.37 -9.76
CA ALA A 93 1.69 -4.55 -9.00
C ALA A 93 2.22 -5.26 -7.75
N VAL A 94 1.37 -5.98 -7.00
CA VAL A 94 1.80 -6.79 -5.84
C VAL A 94 2.71 -7.94 -6.30
N ASN A 95 2.37 -8.64 -7.38
CA ASN A 95 3.22 -9.69 -7.94
C ASN A 95 4.61 -9.15 -8.36
N LYS A 96 4.69 -7.96 -8.97
CA LYS A 96 5.96 -7.31 -9.34
C LYS A 96 6.85 -6.98 -8.14
N LEU A 97 6.27 -6.71 -6.97
CA LEU A 97 7.06 -6.48 -5.75
C LEU A 97 7.76 -7.77 -5.28
N GLY A 98 7.28 -8.94 -5.69
CA GLY A 98 7.85 -10.23 -5.32
C GLY A 98 7.72 -10.54 -3.82
N VAL A 99 6.71 -9.95 -3.17
CA VAL A 99 6.41 -10.21 -1.76
C VAL A 99 5.46 -11.41 -1.62
N PRO A 100 5.69 -12.30 -0.66
CA PRO A 100 4.73 -13.35 -0.32
C PRO A 100 3.40 -12.76 0.17
N PHE A 101 2.28 -13.30 -0.33
CA PHE A 101 0.94 -12.95 0.15
C PHE A 101 -0.03 -14.11 -0.05
N ASN A 102 -1.06 -14.15 0.79
CA ASN A 102 -2.26 -14.96 0.60
C ASN A 102 -3.33 -14.12 -0.12
N LEU A 103 -4.05 -14.76 -1.03
CA LEU A 103 -5.19 -14.19 -1.73
C LEU A 103 -6.45 -14.98 -1.35
N ARG A 104 -7.47 -14.28 -0.87
CA ARG A 104 -8.81 -14.85 -0.63
C ARG A 104 -9.83 -14.18 -1.55
N ASP A 105 -10.51 -14.97 -2.37
CA ASP A 105 -11.67 -14.51 -3.14
C ASP A 105 -12.88 -14.46 -2.21
N ASN A 106 -13.59 -13.32 -2.19
CA ASN A 106 -14.71 -13.08 -1.27
C ASN A 106 -16.10 -13.31 -1.92
N GLY A 107 -16.14 -13.85 -3.14
CA GLY A 107 -17.39 -14.04 -3.89
C GLY A 107 -17.91 -12.75 -4.52
N TYR A 108 -18.50 -12.88 -5.72
CA TYR A 108 -18.58 -11.77 -6.69
C TYR A 108 -17.12 -11.28 -6.95
N GLY A 109 -16.68 -10.50 -7.93
CA GLY A 109 -15.24 -10.18 -8.14
C GLY A 109 -14.37 -9.55 -7.00
N GLY A 110 -14.74 -9.57 -5.71
CA GLY A 110 -13.98 -8.98 -4.59
C GLY A 110 -12.85 -9.88 -4.04
N LYS A 111 -11.73 -9.27 -3.61
CA LYS A 111 -10.50 -9.97 -3.21
C LYS A 111 -9.87 -9.37 -1.95
N THR A 112 -9.34 -10.22 -1.07
CA THR A 112 -8.52 -9.80 0.08
C THR A 112 -7.10 -10.30 -0.07
N TYR A 113 -6.14 -9.39 0.10
CA TYR A 113 -4.71 -9.67 0.05
C TYR A 113 -4.15 -9.56 1.47
N THR A 114 -3.40 -10.57 1.92
CA THR A 114 -2.73 -10.56 3.23
C THR A 114 -1.26 -10.89 3.03
N LEU A 115 -0.36 -10.01 3.46
CA LEU A 115 1.10 -10.25 3.38
C LEU A 115 1.49 -11.36 4.36
N THR A 116 2.40 -12.25 3.95
CA THR A 116 2.91 -13.37 4.78
C THR A 116 4.36 -13.19 5.22
#